data_AF-A5DHR5-F1
#
_entry.id   AF-A5DHR5-F1
#
_cell.length_a   1.000
_cell.length_b   1.000
_cell.length_c   1.000
_cell.angle_alpha   90.00
_cell.angle_beta   90.00
_cell.angle_gamma   90.00
#
_symmetry.space_group_name_H-M   'P 1'
#
loop_
_entity.id
_entity.type
_entity.pdbx_description
1 polymer ?
#
loop_
_entity_poly.entity_id
_entity_poly.type
_entity_poly.pdbx_seq_one_letter_code
_entity_poly.pdbx_strand_id
1 'polypeptide(L)'
;MAVLHNSGTVWALIMLVFFLTCLVSGHLPLILMIAMFQIMIFREIIAMISEPARDKKLKWNKSLNWYFLVCTVYYVDFQSFFEFFEDSILQYRVLSILASNHRFISYGLYVAGFVFFVSTLQKGYYKFQFAQLCITHTTLLLVVFQSHLIIDNMLNGLFWFLLPAGLVIVNDVFAYICGITFGKTQLIAISL
;
A
#
# COMPACT_ATOMS: atom_id res chain seq x y z
N MET A 1 21.71 27.79 15.97
CA MET A 1 20.35 27.53 16.51
C MET A 1 19.20 28.04 15.62
N ALA A 2 19.43 28.60 14.42
CA ALA A 2 18.36 29.00 13.49
C ALA A 2 18.13 28.01 12.32
N VAL A 3 19.01 27.01 12.14
CA VAL A 3 18.96 26.07 11.01
C VAL A 3 18.00 24.90 11.25
N LEU A 4 17.70 24.56 12.52
CA LEU A 4 16.81 23.44 12.86
C LEU A 4 15.31 23.77 12.83
N HIS A 5 14.93 25.05 12.83
CA HIS A 5 13.52 25.47 12.72
C HIS A 5 13.00 25.44 11.27
N ASN A 6 13.89 25.38 10.28
CA ASN A 6 13.51 25.46 8.87
C ASN A 6 13.35 24.10 8.17
N SER A 7 13.90 23.02 8.72
CA SER A 7 13.88 21.72 8.03
C SER A 7 12.46 21.17 7.92
N GLY A 8 11.67 21.18 9.00
CA GLY A 8 10.31 20.63 9.01
C GLY A 8 9.33 21.39 8.11
N THR A 9 9.42 22.72 8.11
CA THR A 9 8.57 23.58 7.25
C THR A 9 8.94 23.44 5.77
N VAL A 10 10.23 23.28 5.44
CA VAL A 10 10.68 23.01 4.08
C VAL A 10 10.17 21.66 3.58
N TRP A 11 10.27 20.58 4.37
CA TRP A 11 9.72 19.28 3.98
C TRP A 11 8.20 19.31 3.81
N ALA A 12 7.48 20.03 4.69
CA ALA A 12 6.04 20.22 4.55
C ALA A 12 5.66 20.95 3.25
N LEU A 13 6.39 22.01 2.88
CA LEU A 13 6.21 22.70 1.61
C LEU A 13 6.50 21.79 0.40
N ILE A 14 7.55 20.99 0.47
CA ILE A 14 7.90 20.03 -0.59
C ILE A 14 6.78 19.00 -0.77
N MET A 15 6.27 18.41 0.33
CA MET A 15 5.16 17.45 0.27
C MET A 15 3.88 18.07 -0.29
N LEU A 16 3.58 19.31 0.08
CA LEU A 16 2.42 20.05 -0.43
C LEU A 16 2.53 20.30 -1.94
N VAL A 17 3.69 20.83 -2.39
CA VAL A 17 3.93 21.12 -3.81
C VAL A 17 3.92 19.83 -4.64
N PHE A 18 4.52 18.75 -4.13
CA PHE A 18 4.48 17.45 -4.76
C PHE A 18 3.04 16.95 -4.92
N PHE A 19 2.24 16.99 -3.86
CA PHE A 19 0.83 16.59 -3.89
C PHE A 19 0.01 17.41 -4.89
N LEU A 20 0.15 18.73 -4.89
CA LEU A 20 -0.55 19.62 -5.82
C LEU A 20 -0.13 19.35 -7.27
N THR A 21 1.16 19.10 -7.51
CA THR A 21 1.68 18.77 -8.85
C THR A 21 1.09 17.46 -9.35
N CYS A 22 1.04 16.42 -8.50
CA CYS A 22 0.41 15.16 -8.83
C CYS A 22 -1.08 15.32 -9.12
N LEU A 23 -1.79 16.16 -8.36
CA LEU A 23 -3.22 16.43 -8.55
C LEU A 23 -3.50 17.10 -9.90
N VAL A 24 -2.71 18.11 -10.28
CA VAL A 24 -2.87 18.82 -11.56
C VAL A 24 -2.50 17.91 -12.75
N SER A 25 -1.59 16.96 -12.56
CA SER A 25 -1.11 16.08 -13.63
C SER A 25 -2.08 14.94 -14.01
N GLY A 26 -3.25 14.86 -13.38
CA GLY A 26 -4.33 13.93 -13.72
C GLY A 26 -4.30 12.58 -12.99
N HIS A 27 -5.07 11.61 -13.48
CA HIS A 27 -5.28 10.33 -12.79
C HIS A 27 -4.02 9.45 -12.75
N LEU A 28 -3.30 9.30 -13.87
CA LEU A 28 -2.15 8.38 -13.98
C LEU A 28 -1.05 8.62 -12.92
N PRO A 29 -0.54 9.85 -12.71
CA PRO A 29 0.47 10.12 -11.68
C PRO A 29 -0.01 9.85 -10.25
N LEU A 30 -1.29 10.11 -9.95
CA LEU A 30 -1.86 9.84 -8.63
C LEU A 30 -1.96 8.35 -8.36
N ILE A 31 -2.36 7.55 -9.35
CA ILE A 31 -2.36 6.09 -9.26
C ILE A 31 -0.94 5.59 -8.95
N LEU A 32 0.06 6.06 -9.71
CA LEU A 32 1.46 5.68 -9.50
C LEU A 32 1.95 6.08 -8.10
N MET A 33 1.54 7.24 -7.60
CA MET A 33 1.85 7.70 -6.24
C MET A 33 1.23 6.76 -5.19
N ILE A 34 -0.05 6.42 -5.32
CA ILE A 34 -0.73 5.50 -4.39
C ILE A 34 -0.06 4.11 -4.42
N ALA A 35 0.26 3.60 -5.61
CA ALA A 35 0.98 2.33 -5.76
C ALA A 35 2.38 2.37 -5.12
N MET A 36 3.10 3.49 -5.26
CA MET A 36 4.40 3.67 -4.63
C MET A 36 4.30 3.69 -3.10
N PHE A 37 3.36 4.44 -2.54
CA PHE A 37 3.12 4.45 -1.09
C PHE A 37 2.69 3.09 -0.56
N GLN A 38 1.81 2.38 -1.27
CA GLN A 38 1.42 1.01 -0.95
C GLN A 38 2.65 0.08 -0.83
N ILE A 39 3.56 0.12 -1.81
CA ILE A 39 4.78 -0.69 -1.79
C ILE A 39 5.69 -0.29 -0.63
N MET A 40 5.84 1.00 -0.34
CA MET A 40 6.67 1.49 0.76
C MET A 40 6.13 1.03 2.12
N ILE A 41 4.83 1.21 2.35
CA ILE A 41 4.14 0.81 3.59
C ILE A 41 4.23 -0.71 3.77
N PHE A 42 3.94 -1.49 2.72
CA PHE A 42 4.06 -2.94 2.79
C PHE A 42 5.49 -3.37 3.15
N ARG A 43 6.50 -2.78 2.50
CA ARG A 43 7.91 -3.07 2.79
C ARG A 43 8.27 -2.74 4.24
N GLU A 44 7.77 -1.63 4.76
CA GLU A 44 8.03 -1.19 6.14
C GLU A 44 7.36 -2.12 7.16
N ILE A 45 6.09 -2.47 6.95
CA ILE A 45 5.38 -3.40 7.84
C ILE A 45 6.06 -4.77 7.86
N ILE A 46 6.40 -5.32 6.69
CA ILE A 46 7.11 -6.61 6.61
C ILE A 46 8.50 -6.51 7.27
N ALA A 47 9.21 -5.40 7.09
CA ALA A 47 10.52 -5.18 7.72
C ALA A 47 10.42 -5.10 9.26
N MET A 48 9.40 -4.45 9.79
CA MET A 48 9.16 -4.34 11.24
C MET A 48 8.88 -5.71 11.88
N ILE A 49 8.16 -6.57 11.16
CA ILE A 49 7.72 -7.87 11.69
C ILE A 49 8.79 -8.95 11.44
N SER A 50 9.61 -8.79 10.41
CA SER A 50 10.71 -9.71 10.13
C SER A 50 11.78 -9.64 11.23
N GLU A 51 12.05 -10.76 11.88
CA GLU A 51 13.21 -10.90 12.76
C GLU A 51 14.48 -11.14 11.91
N PRO A 52 15.42 -10.18 11.80
CA PRO A 52 16.54 -10.27 10.84
C PRO A 52 17.44 -11.50 11.06
N ALA A 53 17.54 -11.97 12.30
CA ALA A 53 18.33 -13.13 12.68
C ALA A 53 17.71 -14.46 12.20
N ARG A 54 16.37 -14.57 12.18
CA ARG A 54 15.66 -15.76 11.65
C ARG A 54 15.46 -15.67 10.14
N ASP A 55 15.19 -14.49 9.62
CA ASP A 55 15.00 -14.26 8.19
C ASP A 55 16.28 -14.50 7.37
N LYS A 56 17.47 -14.24 7.92
CA LYS A 56 18.74 -14.59 7.25
C LYS A 56 18.86 -16.09 6.94
N LYS A 57 18.23 -16.95 7.73
CA LYS A 57 18.20 -18.41 7.49
C LYS A 57 17.14 -18.81 6.45
N LEU A 58 16.13 -17.97 6.23
CA LEU A 58 14.98 -18.22 5.37
C LEU A 58 14.99 -17.29 4.13
N LYS A 59 15.93 -17.53 3.22
CA LYS A 59 16.19 -16.67 2.04
C LYS A 59 14.96 -16.42 1.15
N TRP A 60 14.05 -17.38 1.07
CA TRP A 60 12.90 -17.36 0.17
C TRP A 60 11.69 -16.60 0.72
N ASN A 61 11.64 -16.29 2.02
CA ASN A 61 10.49 -15.61 2.62
C ASN A 61 10.29 -14.20 2.04
N LYS A 62 11.37 -13.49 1.71
CA LYS A 62 11.29 -12.18 1.06
C LYS A 62 10.65 -12.28 -0.33
N SER A 63 11.13 -13.21 -1.16
CA SER A 63 10.56 -13.43 -2.49
C SER A 63 9.09 -13.82 -2.42
N LEU A 64 8.70 -14.59 -1.41
CA LEU A 64 7.33 -15.00 -1.16
C LEU A 64 6.41 -13.82 -0.83
N ASN A 65 6.85 -12.90 0.03
CA ASN A 65 6.08 -11.70 0.37
C ASN A 65 5.89 -10.78 -0.84
N TRP A 66 6.94 -10.59 -1.64
CA TRP A 66 6.85 -9.83 -2.90
C TRP A 66 5.93 -10.51 -3.91
N TYR A 67 5.97 -11.84 -4.01
CA TYR A 67 5.08 -12.61 -4.87
C TYR A 67 3.61 -12.38 -4.49
N PHE A 68 3.27 -12.52 -3.21
CA PHE A 68 1.90 -12.30 -2.75
C PHE A 68 1.45 -10.84 -2.93
N LEU A 69 2.34 -9.86 -2.77
CA LEU A 69 2.03 -8.47 -3.10
C LEU A 69 1.61 -8.33 -4.57
N VAL A 70 2.43 -8.79 -5.51
CA VAL A 70 2.13 -8.69 -6.96
C VAL A 70 0.85 -9.45 -7.31
N CYS A 71 0.66 -10.64 -6.73
CA CYS A 71 -0.54 -11.43 -6.95
C CYS A 71 -1.81 -10.70 -6.48
N THR A 72 -1.78 -10.08 -5.29
CA THR A 72 -2.93 -9.36 -4.74
C THR A 72 -3.21 -8.08 -5.51
N VAL A 73 -2.18 -7.31 -5.90
CA VAL A 73 -2.35 -6.11 -6.74
C VAL A 73 -2.98 -6.48 -8.09
N TYR A 74 -2.49 -7.55 -8.72
CA TYR A 74 -3.10 -8.05 -9.95
C TYR A 74 -4.54 -8.53 -9.74
N TYR A 75 -4.84 -9.22 -8.64
CA TYR A 75 -6.20 -9.67 -8.35
C TYR A 75 -7.17 -8.50 -8.16
N VAL A 76 -6.76 -7.48 -7.42
CA VAL A 76 -7.65 -6.41 -6.96
C VAL A 76 -7.69 -5.24 -7.96
N ASP A 77 -6.54 -4.68 -8.33
CA ASP A 77 -6.51 -3.42 -9.08
C ASP A 77 -6.65 -3.60 -10.59
N PHE A 78 -6.27 -4.76 -11.13
CA PHE A 78 -6.23 -4.98 -12.58
C PHE A 78 -7.58 -4.77 -13.26
N GLN A 79 -8.69 -5.13 -12.60
CA GLN A 79 -10.02 -4.97 -13.16
C GLN A 79 -10.39 -3.48 -13.30
N SER A 80 -10.25 -2.68 -12.24
CA SER A 80 -10.54 -1.23 -12.29
C SER A 80 -9.65 -0.51 -13.30
N PHE A 81 -8.39 -0.92 -13.46
CA PHE A 81 -7.52 -0.40 -14.50
C PHE A 81 -7.99 -0.74 -15.92
N PHE A 82 -8.46 -1.97 -16.12
CA PHE A 82 -8.94 -2.41 -17.41
C PHE A 82 -10.16 -1.61 -17.85
N GLU A 83 -11.13 -1.42 -16.96
CA GLU A 83 -12.36 -0.66 -17.22
C GLU A 83 -12.04 0.82 -17.57
N PHE A 84 -11.05 1.43 -16.91
CA PHE A 84 -10.67 2.82 -17.19
C PHE A 84 -9.87 3.00 -18.48
N PHE A 85 -9.05 2.02 -18.87
CA PHE A 85 -8.17 2.10 -20.05
C PHE A 85 -8.62 1.19 -21.22
N GLU A 86 -9.89 0.79 -21.25
CA GLU A 86 -10.43 -0.21 -22.17
C GLU A 86 -10.06 0.07 -23.63
N ASP A 87 -10.25 1.32 -24.10
CA ASP A 87 -9.94 1.76 -25.47
C ASP A 87 -8.47 1.57 -25.87
N SER A 88 -7.55 1.72 -24.91
CA SER A 88 -6.10 1.58 -25.15
C SER A 88 -5.63 0.14 -25.00
N ILE A 89 -6.26 -0.64 -24.11
CA ILE A 89 -5.83 -2.00 -23.77
C ILE A 89 -6.31 -3.02 -24.80
N LEU A 90 -7.49 -2.82 -25.41
CA LEU A 90 -8.03 -3.73 -26.43
C LEU A 90 -7.16 -3.83 -27.70
N GLN A 91 -6.25 -2.87 -27.92
CA GLN A 91 -5.28 -2.92 -29.02
C GLN A 91 -4.19 -4.00 -28.81
N TYR A 92 -3.97 -4.44 -27.57
CA TYR A 92 -2.93 -5.41 -27.22
C TYR A 92 -3.51 -6.79 -26.89
N ARG A 93 -3.29 -7.75 -27.79
CA ARG A 93 -3.80 -9.13 -27.69
C ARG A 93 -3.45 -9.84 -26.38
N VAL A 94 -2.27 -9.58 -25.81
CA VAL A 94 -1.82 -10.20 -24.55
C VAL A 94 -2.60 -9.67 -23.35
N LEU A 95 -2.80 -8.35 -23.24
CA LEU A 95 -3.55 -7.76 -22.13
C LEU A 95 -5.04 -8.12 -22.22
N SER A 96 -5.59 -8.22 -23.43
CA SER A 96 -6.96 -8.68 -23.64
C SER A 96 -7.18 -10.10 -23.10
N ILE A 97 -6.28 -11.05 -23.39
CA ILE A 97 -6.36 -12.42 -22.83
C ILE A 97 -6.25 -12.41 -21.30
N LEU A 98 -5.36 -11.56 -20.77
CA LEU A 98 -5.12 -11.41 -19.34
C LEU A 98 -6.36 -10.85 -18.62
N ALA A 99 -7.12 -9.97 -19.28
CA ALA A 99 -8.37 -9.44 -18.77
C ALA A 99 -9.54 -10.40 -18.88
N SER A 100 -9.72 -11.05 -20.05
CA SER A 100 -10.81 -12.01 -20.23
C SER A 100 -10.72 -13.22 -19.28
N ASN A 101 -9.51 -13.61 -18.87
CA ASN A 101 -9.29 -14.73 -17.97
C ASN A 101 -8.82 -14.32 -16.57
N HIS A 102 -8.98 -13.04 -16.19
CA HIS A 102 -8.44 -12.48 -14.95
C HIS A 102 -8.70 -13.36 -13.72
N ARG A 103 -9.96 -13.75 -13.48
CA ARG A 103 -10.33 -14.59 -12.31
C ARG A 103 -9.60 -15.92 -12.27
N PHE A 104 -9.45 -16.58 -13.43
CA PHE A 104 -8.76 -17.86 -13.53
C PHE A 104 -7.25 -17.69 -13.28
N ILE A 105 -6.66 -16.64 -13.85
CA ILE A 105 -5.23 -16.33 -13.70
C ILE A 105 -4.92 -15.95 -12.26
N SER A 106 -5.72 -15.10 -11.62
CA SER A 106 -5.55 -14.73 -10.21
C SER A 106 -5.65 -15.95 -9.30
N TYR A 107 -6.64 -16.83 -9.53
CA TYR A 107 -6.75 -18.08 -8.78
C TYR A 107 -5.51 -18.97 -8.97
N GLY A 108 -5.05 -19.13 -10.21
CA GLY A 108 -3.84 -19.90 -10.54
C GLY A 108 -2.58 -19.34 -9.87
N LEU A 109 -2.39 -18.02 -9.89
CA LEU A 109 -1.27 -17.33 -9.23
C LEU A 109 -1.33 -17.53 -7.71
N TYR A 110 -2.51 -17.46 -7.09
CA TYR A 110 -2.65 -17.69 -5.66
C TYR A 110 -2.28 -19.12 -5.28
N VAL A 111 -2.81 -20.12 -6.01
CA VAL A 111 -2.48 -21.53 -5.78
C VAL A 111 -0.99 -21.80 -5.98
N ALA A 112 -0.38 -21.26 -7.04
CA ALA A 112 1.05 -21.39 -7.29
C ALA A 112 1.89 -20.78 -6.15
N GLY A 113 1.49 -19.61 -5.63
CA GLY A 113 2.13 -18.97 -4.47
C GLY A 113 2.01 -19.81 -3.20
N PHE A 114 0.85 -20.42 -2.98
CA PHE A 114 0.63 -21.31 -1.83
C PHE A 114 1.47 -22.59 -1.94
N VAL A 115 1.52 -23.23 -3.11
CA VAL A 115 2.40 -24.39 -3.35
C VAL A 115 3.87 -24.01 -3.16
N PHE A 116 4.28 -22.83 -3.66
CA PHE A 116 5.62 -22.29 -3.44
C PHE A 116 5.89 -22.10 -1.94
N PHE A 117 4.96 -21.55 -1.17
CA PHE A 117 5.08 -21.44 0.29
C PHE A 117 5.31 -22.79 0.94
N VAL A 118 4.50 -23.80 0.61
CA VAL A 118 4.63 -25.16 1.14
C VAL A 118 6.02 -25.74 0.81
N SER A 119 6.52 -25.53 -0.41
CA SER A 119 7.85 -25.99 -0.83
C SER A 119 9.01 -25.32 -0.05
N THR A 120 8.75 -24.13 0.49
CA THR A 120 9.73 -23.33 1.24
C THR A 120 9.79 -23.69 2.73
N LEU A 121 8.91 -24.57 3.21
CA LEU A 121 8.80 -24.89 4.64
C LEU A 121 10.06 -25.60 5.17
N GLN A 122 10.65 -25.07 6.23
CA GLN A 122 11.85 -25.62 6.88
C GLN A 122 11.54 -26.16 8.27
N LYS A 123 12.04 -27.38 8.55
CA LYS A 123 11.93 -28.02 9.87
C LYS A 123 12.53 -27.11 10.96
N GLY A 124 11.79 -26.92 12.05
CA GLY A 124 12.18 -26.05 13.16
C GLY A 124 11.70 -24.60 13.07
N TYR A 125 11.18 -24.16 11.91
CA TYR A 125 10.68 -22.79 11.70
C TYR A 125 9.20 -22.71 11.30
N TYR A 126 8.46 -23.83 11.30
CA TYR A 126 7.07 -23.87 10.82
C TYR A 126 6.17 -22.84 11.47
N LYS A 127 6.16 -22.74 12.82
CA LYS A 127 5.31 -21.74 13.52
C LYS A 127 5.60 -20.32 13.05
N PHE A 128 6.87 -19.98 12.84
CA PHE A 128 7.29 -18.68 12.35
C PHE A 128 6.86 -18.44 10.90
N GLN A 129 7.06 -19.41 10.00
CA GLN A 129 6.68 -19.29 8.60
C GLN A 129 5.17 -19.17 8.41
N PHE A 130 4.37 -19.93 9.16
CA PHE A 130 2.91 -19.81 9.13
C PHE A 130 2.43 -18.48 9.73
N ALA A 131 3.04 -18.01 10.83
CA ALA A 131 2.74 -16.69 11.38
C ALA A 131 3.06 -15.58 10.36
N GLN A 132 4.22 -15.66 9.69
CA GLN A 132 4.62 -14.71 8.66
C GLN A 132 3.67 -14.72 7.45
N LEU A 133 3.20 -15.91 7.04
CA LEU A 133 2.18 -16.02 5.98
C LEU A 133 0.87 -15.32 6.37
N CYS A 134 0.36 -15.58 7.58
CA CYS A 134 -0.85 -14.93 8.09
C CYS A 134 -0.67 -13.41 8.15
N ILE A 135 0.43 -12.94 8.72
CA ILE A 135 0.70 -11.51 8.81
C ILE A 135 0.79 -10.88 7.43
N THR A 136 1.48 -11.51 6.48
CA THR A 136 1.58 -11.02 5.10
C THR A 136 0.19 -10.88 4.48
N HIS A 137 -0.68 -11.88 4.64
CA HIS A 137 -2.06 -11.79 4.15
C HIS A 137 -2.87 -10.70 4.84
N THR A 138 -2.75 -10.53 6.16
CA THR A 138 -3.39 -9.45 6.90
C THR A 138 -2.90 -8.08 6.43
N THR A 139 -1.58 -7.91 6.23
CA THR A 139 -1.01 -6.67 5.70
C THR A 139 -1.48 -6.40 4.28
N LEU A 140 -1.57 -7.41 3.42
CA LEU A 140 -2.10 -7.24 2.07
C LEU A 140 -3.57 -6.82 2.09
N LEU A 141 -4.38 -7.43 2.94
CA LEU A 141 -5.77 -7.01 3.13
C LEU A 141 -5.82 -5.56 3.59
N LEU A 142 -5.07 -5.17 4.62
CA LEU A 142 -5.13 -3.81 5.13
C LEU A 142 -4.59 -2.77 4.14
N VAL A 143 -3.46 -3.04 3.48
CA VAL A 143 -2.74 -2.04 2.68
C VAL A 143 -3.19 -2.02 1.23
N VAL A 144 -3.40 -3.17 0.59
CA VAL A 144 -3.76 -3.23 -0.83
C VAL A 144 -5.25 -2.96 -1.02
N PHE A 145 -6.12 -3.53 -0.18
CA PHE A 145 -7.57 -3.31 -0.30
C PHE A 145 -7.94 -1.85 -0.08
N GLN A 146 -7.37 -1.19 0.94
CA GLN A 146 -7.63 0.24 1.15
C GLN A 146 -7.16 1.08 -0.05
N SER A 147 -5.99 0.76 -0.62
CA SER A 147 -5.42 1.49 -1.76
C SER A 147 -6.29 1.31 -3.00
N HIS A 148 -6.79 0.09 -3.23
CA HIS A 148 -7.76 -0.17 -4.29
C HIS A 148 -9.00 0.71 -4.18
N LEU A 149 -9.60 0.79 -2.98
CA LEU A 149 -10.79 1.63 -2.78
C LEU A 149 -10.48 3.12 -3.04
N ILE A 150 -9.29 3.59 -2.69
CA ILE A 150 -8.86 4.97 -2.97
C ILE A 150 -8.70 5.17 -4.49
N ILE A 151 -8.09 4.22 -5.19
CA ILE A 151 -7.92 4.25 -6.65
C ILE A 151 -9.29 4.23 -7.34
N ASP A 152 -10.19 3.34 -6.96
CA ASP A 152 -11.52 3.20 -7.56
C ASP A 152 -12.36 4.48 -7.38
N ASN A 153 -12.36 5.07 -6.18
CA ASN A 153 -13.00 6.36 -5.94
C ASN A 153 -12.39 7.47 -6.82
N MET A 154 -11.07 7.47 -6.98
CA MET A 154 -10.36 8.46 -7.80
C MET A 154 -10.65 8.30 -9.30
N LEU A 155 -10.83 7.07 -9.80
CA LEU A 155 -11.22 6.80 -11.17
C LEU A 155 -12.66 7.28 -11.45
N ASN A 156 -13.56 7.15 -10.48
CA ASN A 156 -14.91 7.72 -10.54
C ASN A 156 -14.92 9.26 -10.47
N GLY A 157 -13.87 9.87 -9.91
CA GLY A 157 -13.63 11.32 -9.99
C GLY A 157 -12.62 11.82 -8.96
N LEU A 158 -11.78 12.79 -9.36
CA LEU A 158 -10.76 13.37 -8.48
C LEU A 158 -11.33 14.05 -7.21
N PHE A 159 -12.57 14.54 -7.28
CA PHE A 159 -13.24 15.11 -6.12
C PHE A 159 -13.43 14.10 -4.97
N TRP A 160 -13.74 12.83 -5.31
CA TRP A 160 -13.93 11.76 -4.33
C TRP A 160 -12.63 11.32 -3.66
N PHE A 161 -11.48 11.59 -4.28
CA PHE A 161 -10.17 11.45 -3.66
C PHE A 161 -9.83 12.64 -2.75
N LEU A 162 -10.11 13.87 -3.20
CA LEU A 162 -9.76 15.09 -2.48
C LEU A 162 -10.56 15.27 -1.19
N LEU A 163 -11.85 14.91 -1.18
CA LEU A 163 -12.73 15.05 -0.03
C LEU A 163 -12.22 14.30 1.21
N PRO A 164 -11.99 12.97 1.18
CA PRO A 164 -11.48 12.24 2.34
C PRO A 164 -10.06 12.68 2.72
N ALA A 165 -9.19 12.97 1.76
CA ALA A 165 -7.84 13.47 2.04
C ALA A 165 -7.87 14.82 2.78
N GLY A 166 -8.71 15.76 2.32
CA GLY A 166 -8.91 17.06 2.95
C GLY A 166 -9.50 16.92 4.34
N LEU A 167 -10.47 16.01 4.54
CA LEU A 167 -11.06 15.75 5.84
C LEU A 167 -10.03 15.30 6.88
N VAL A 168 -9.11 14.40 6.49
CA VAL A 168 -8.02 13.92 7.37
C VAL A 168 -7.08 15.06 7.73
N ILE A 169 -6.65 15.88 6.76
CA ILE A 169 -5.76 17.02 7.01
C ILE A 169 -6.42 18.03 7.96
N VAL A 170 -7.68 18.38 7.71
CA VAL A 170 -8.43 19.31 8.55
C VAL A 170 -8.60 18.73 9.95
N ASN A 171 -8.96 17.45 10.07
CA ASN A 171 -9.07 16.75 11.34
C ASN A 171 -7.77 16.81 12.16
N ASP A 172 -6.62 16.52 11.54
CA ASP A 172 -5.32 16.52 12.21
C ASP A 172 -4.91 17.93 12.67
N VAL A 173 -5.16 18.95 11.84
CA VAL A 173 -4.91 20.36 12.20
C VAL A 173 -5.81 20.81 13.34
N PHE A 174 -7.10 20.47 13.32
CA PHE A 174 -8.02 20.78 14.40
C PHE A 174 -7.63 20.05 15.69
N ALA A 175 -7.25 18.77 15.63
CA ALA A 175 -6.77 18.02 16.78
C ALA A 175 -5.53 18.68 17.41
N TYR A 176 -4.59 19.17 16.59
CA TYR A 176 -3.43 19.92 17.07
C TYR A 176 -3.80 21.25 17.74
N ILE A 177 -4.67 22.06 17.10
CA ILE A 177 -5.12 23.35 17.64
C ILE A 177 -5.92 23.17 18.93
N CYS A 178 -6.88 22.24 18.95
CA CYS A 178 -7.67 21.90 20.13
C CYS A 178 -6.79 21.29 21.24
N GLY A 179 -5.77 20.51 20.88
CA GLY A 179 -4.78 19.98 21.81
C GLY A 179 -3.98 21.08 22.53
N ILE A 180 -3.57 22.14 21.81
CA ILE A 180 -2.86 23.27 22.42
C ILE A 180 -3.80 24.15 23.26
N THR A 181 -5.03 24.38 22.80
CA THR A 181 -5.96 25.33 23.44
C THR A 181 -6.73 24.72 24.62
N PHE A 182 -7.00 23.41 24.61
CA PHE A 182 -7.82 22.71 25.61
C PHE A 182 -7.14 21.48 26.24
N GLY A 183 -5.93 21.10 25.81
CA GLY A 183 -5.23 19.91 26.30
C GLY A 183 -4.76 20.04 27.75
N LYS A 184 -5.55 19.51 28.69
CA LYS A 184 -5.20 19.42 30.12
C LYS A 184 -5.02 17.98 30.63
N THR A 185 -5.21 16.98 29.77
CA THR A 185 -5.11 15.55 30.11
C THR A 185 -4.36 14.77 29.02
N GLN A 186 -3.27 14.11 29.39
CA GLN A 186 -2.53 13.23 28.48
C GLN A 186 -3.25 11.87 28.35
N LEU A 187 -3.58 11.46 27.13
CA LEU A 187 -4.26 10.17 26.85
C LEU A 187 -3.29 8.99 26.59
N ILE A 188 -1.99 9.22 26.39
CA ILE A 188 -1.00 8.17 26.11
C ILE A 188 0.25 8.41 26.95
N ALA A 189 0.48 7.54 27.95
CA ALA A 189 1.61 7.62 28.88
C ALA A 189 2.91 6.94 28.36
N ILE A 190 2.94 6.50 27.09
CA ILE A 190 4.01 5.66 26.53
C ILE A 190 4.91 6.41 25.53
N SER A 191 4.74 7.72 25.38
CA SER A 191 5.67 8.56 24.64
C SER A 191 6.54 9.36 25.62
N LEU A 192 7.39 8.65 26.36
CA LEU A 192 8.60 9.19 26.99
C LEU A 192 9.74 8.19 26.81
#